data_AF-A0AAE1GBY3-F1
#
_entry.id   AF-A0AAE1GBY3-F1
#
_cell.length_a   1.000
_cell.length_b   1.000
_cell.length_c   1.000
_cell.angle_alpha   90.00
_cell.angle_beta   90.00
_cell.angle_gamma   90.00
#
_symmetry.space_group_name_H-M   'P 1'
#
loop_
_entity.id
_entity.type
_entity.pdbx_description
1 polymer ?
#
loop_
_entity_poly.entity_id
_entity_poly.type
_entity_poly.pdbx_seq_one_letter_code
_entity_poly.pdbx_strand_id
1 'polypeptide(L)'
;MHFLTSFVGAVGSLMSNSGLEDIMKAAFGGVTKMLTGKNYPPNTRALRLVVEEALRDTLSSVSSYQELFDELSMKAEASRTTKQWVNNLILPVFLMMIFVRAERESDWALHLWAVKEMIPYFFASGHINYARYGLVYFRSMEKMNG
;
A
#
# COMPACT_ATOMS: atom_id res chain seq x y z
N MET A 1 6.18 10.81 8.53
CA MET A 1 5.11 11.25 7.59
C MET A 1 5.53 11.23 6.11
N HIS A 2 6.66 11.78 5.66
CA HIS A 2 7.01 11.87 4.22
C HIS A 2 7.22 10.53 3.49
N PHE A 3 7.71 9.50 4.17
CA PHE A 3 7.86 8.16 3.59
C PHE A 3 6.50 7.57 3.19
N LEU A 4 5.52 7.62 4.10
CA LEU A 4 4.17 7.14 3.81
C LEU A 4 3.44 8.03 2.79
N THR A 5 3.64 9.35 2.81
CA THR A 5 3.05 10.24 1.79
C THR A 5 3.57 9.90 0.39
N SER A 6 4.86 9.61 0.28
CA SER A 6 5.47 9.16 -0.98
C SER A 6 4.94 7.78 -1.39
N PHE A 7 4.74 6.87 -0.44
CA PHE A 7 4.23 5.54 -0.73
C PHE A 7 2.81 5.57 -1.30
N VAL A 8 1.95 6.44 -0.77
CA VAL A 8 0.62 6.70 -1.35
C VAL A 8 0.74 7.18 -2.81
N GLY A 9 1.72 8.03 -3.10
CA GLY A 9 2.01 8.44 -4.48
C GLY A 9 2.48 7.27 -5.35
N ALA A 10 3.31 6.38 -4.81
CA ALA A 10 3.77 5.18 -5.51
C ALA A 10 2.61 4.25 -5.89
N VAL A 11 1.67 4.02 -4.96
CA VAL A 11 0.41 3.29 -5.22
C VAL A 11 -0.39 3.96 -6.34
N GLY A 12 -0.50 5.29 -6.31
CA GLY A 12 -1.15 6.06 -7.37
C GLY A 12 -0.53 5.83 -8.74
N SER A 13 0.80 5.91 -8.85
CA SER A 13 1.54 5.64 -10.08
C SER A 13 1.31 4.21 -10.60
N LEU A 14 1.37 3.20 -9.72
CA LEU A 14 1.16 1.79 -10.09
C LEU A 14 -0.27 1.45 -10.49
N MET A 15 -1.24 2.18 -9.93
CA MET A 15 -2.66 2.03 -10.25
C MET A 15 -3.14 2.98 -11.36
N SER A 16 -2.22 3.65 -12.06
CA SER A 16 -2.57 4.48 -13.21
C SER A 16 -3.33 3.68 -14.27
N ASN A 17 -4.40 4.26 -14.81
CA ASN A 17 -5.28 3.63 -15.82
C ASN A 17 -5.95 2.31 -15.38
N SER A 18 -6.06 2.03 -14.07
CA SER A 18 -6.73 0.83 -13.55
C SER A 18 -8.23 1.00 -13.25
N GLY A 19 -8.76 2.21 -13.43
CA GLY A 19 -10.11 2.61 -13.01
C GLY A 19 -10.20 3.09 -11.55
N LEU A 20 -9.12 2.97 -10.75
CA LEU A 20 -9.08 3.47 -9.37
C LEU A 20 -9.36 4.98 -9.29
N GLU A 21 -8.79 5.77 -10.21
CA GLU A 21 -9.02 7.21 -10.25
C GLU A 21 -10.49 7.55 -10.46
N ASP A 22 -11.18 6.81 -11.32
CA ASP A 22 -12.60 7.03 -11.63
C ASP A 22 -13.49 6.68 -10.43
N ILE A 23 -13.21 5.56 -9.77
CA ILE A 23 -13.91 5.13 -8.54
C ILE A 23 -13.73 6.18 -7.45
N MET A 24 -12.50 6.63 -7.23
CA MET A 24 -12.25 7.62 -6.19
C MET A 24 -12.88 8.98 -6.54
N LYS A 25 -12.84 9.42 -7.80
CA LYS A 25 -13.52 10.65 -8.26
C LYS A 25 -15.03 10.58 -7.99
N ALA A 26 -15.66 9.45 -8.27
CA ALA A 26 -17.08 9.25 -8.07
C ALA A 26 -17.46 9.24 -6.57
N ALA A 27 -16.68 8.56 -5.74
CA ALA A 27 -17.00 8.38 -4.32
C ALA A 27 -16.64 9.57 -3.43
N PHE A 28 -15.55 10.30 -3.73
CA PHE A 28 -14.99 11.31 -2.82
C PHE A 28 -14.96 12.74 -3.38
N GLY A 29 -15.13 12.94 -4.70
CA GLY A 29 -15.11 14.26 -5.36
C GLY A 29 -13.72 14.94 -5.40
N GLY A 30 -13.33 15.53 -6.55
CA GLY A 30 -12.14 16.41 -6.65
C GLY A 30 -10.76 15.72 -6.52
N VAL A 31 -10.66 14.45 -6.89
CA VAL A 31 -9.58 13.51 -6.48
C VAL A 31 -8.29 13.55 -7.31
N THR A 32 -8.18 14.33 -8.38
CA THR A 32 -6.98 14.33 -9.26
C THR A 32 -5.64 14.58 -8.53
N LYS A 33 -5.65 15.20 -7.34
CA LYS A 33 -4.44 15.40 -6.52
C LYS A 33 -4.17 14.29 -5.49
N MET A 34 -5.13 13.38 -5.23
CA MET A 34 -5.02 12.36 -4.18
C MET A 34 -4.03 11.25 -4.53
N LEU A 35 -3.90 10.88 -5.81
CA LEU A 35 -2.92 9.89 -6.25
C LEU A 35 -1.51 10.45 -6.48
N THR A 36 -1.32 11.77 -6.31
CA THR A 36 -0.01 12.44 -6.49
C THR A 36 0.85 12.49 -5.22
N GLY A 37 0.37 11.93 -4.10
CA GLY A 37 1.06 11.96 -2.80
C GLY A 37 1.06 13.33 -2.08
N LYS A 38 0.43 14.38 -2.64
CA LYS A 38 0.43 15.74 -2.10
C LYS A 38 -0.62 16.03 -1.02
N ASN A 39 -1.68 15.21 -0.89
CA ASN A 39 -2.81 15.42 0.04
C ASN A 39 -3.00 14.24 1.03
N TYR A 40 -2.00 13.95 1.85
CA TYR A 40 -1.85 12.67 2.55
C TYR A 40 -3.00 12.16 3.44
N PRO A 41 -3.52 12.87 4.47
CA PRO A 41 -4.48 12.25 5.40
C PRO A 41 -5.82 11.84 4.77
N PRO A 42 -6.42 12.64 3.86
CA PRO A 42 -7.59 12.20 3.09
C PRO A 42 -7.31 10.99 2.20
N ASN A 43 -6.12 10.92 1.59
CA ASN A 43 -5.77 9.86 0.63
C ASN A 43 -5.68 8.49 1.29
N THR A 44 -5.04 8.41 2.44
CA THR A 44 -4.92 7.14 3.18
C THR A 44 -6.29 6.60 3.60
N ARG A 45 -7.20 7.48 4.04
CA ARG A 45 -8.57 7.09 4.40
C ARG A 45 -9.37 6.62 3.19
N ALA A 46 -9.30 7.34 2.08
CA ALA A 46 -10.01 6.96 0.85
C ALA A 46 -9.53 5.62 0.29
N LEU A 47 -8.21 5.39 0.21
CA LEU A 47 -7.66 4.11 -0.25
C LEU A 47 -8.06 2.95 0.66
N ARG A 48 -8.04 3.18 1.98
CA ARG A 48 -8.51 2.18 2.95
C ARG A 48 -9.99 1.82 2.72
N LEU A 49 -10.87 2.80 2.54
CA LEU A 49 -12.29 2.57 2.28
C LEU A 49 -12.50 1.80 0.97
N VAL A 50 -11.79 2.15 -0.10
CA VAL A 50 -11.88 1.42 -1.37
C VAL A 50 -11.48 -0.04 -1.21
N VAL A 51 -10.40 -0.32 -0.46
CA VAL A 51 -9.95 -1.68 -0.19
C VAL A 51 -10.92 -2.44 0.70
N GLU A 52 -11.49 -1.80 1.72
CA GLU A 52 -12.50 -2.41 2.59
C GLU A 52 -13.76 -2.80 1.82
N GLU A 53 -14.25 -1.93 0.93
CA GLU A 53 -15.39 -2.26 0.07
C GLU A 53 -15.05 -3.34 -0.96
N ALA A 54 -13.88 -3.27 -1.60
CA ALA A 54 -13.45 -4.29 -2.57
C ALA A 54 -13.27 -5.68 -1.94
N LEU A 55 -12.99 -5.73 -0.64
CA LEU A 55 -12.79 -6.97 0.11
C LEU A 55 -14.02 -7.38 0.91
N ARG A 56 -15.12 -6.64 0.89
CA ARG A 56 -16.31 -6.87 1.74
C ARG A 56 -16.77 -8.34 1.74
N ASP A 57 -16.97 -8.90 0.55
CA ASP A 57 -17.43 -10.28 0.40
C ASP A 57 -16.35 -11.28 0.83
N THR A 58 -15.10 -11.05 0.44
CA THR A 58 -13.96 -11.91 0.82
C THR A 58 -13.75 -11.95 2.33
N LEU A 59 -13.87 -10.80 3.01
CA LEU A 59 -13.74 -10.69 4.47
C LEU A 59 -14.88 -11.39 5.20
N SER A 60 -16.05 -11.52 4.57
CA SER A 60 -17.16 -12.30 5.15
C SER A 60 -16.94 -13.80 5.11
N SER A 61 -16.06 -14.29 4.22
CA SER A 61 -15.78 -15.72 4.01
C SER A 61 -14.49 -16.21 4.67
N VAL A 62 -13.67 -15.33 5.24
CA VAL A 62 -12.37 -15.68 5.85
C VAL A 62 -12.33 -15.29 7.32
N SER A 63 -11.62 -16.07 8.13
CA SER A 63 -11.51 -15.91 9.59
C SER A 63 -10.11 -15.52 10.06
N SER A 64 -9.10 -15.65 9.19
CA SER A 64 -7.71 -15.34 9.51
C SER A 64 -7.02 -14.57 8.38
N TYR A 65 -5.90 -13.91 8.72
CA TYR A 65 -5.07 -13.24 7.72
C TYR A 65 -4.49 -14.24 6.70
N GLN A 66 -4.18 -15.46 7.13
CA GLN A 66 -3.66 -16.50 6.25
C GLN A 66 -4.70 -16.89 5.19
N GLU A 67 -5.94 -17.15 5.61
CA GLU A 67 -7.05 -17.45 4.68
C GLU A 67 -7.31 -16.30 3.72
N LEU A 68 -7.28 -15.05 4.21
CA LEU A 68 -7.41 -13.87 3.36
C LEU A 68 -6.29 -13.80 2.32
N PHE A 69 -5.04 -14.05 2.72
CA PHE A 69 -3.89 -14.01 1.83
C PHE A 69 -3.97 -15.10 0.75
N ASP A 70 -4.37 -16.31 1.13
CA ASP A 70 -4.52 -17.44 0.21
C ASP A 70 -5.63 -17.18 -0.80
N GLU A 71 -6.80 -16.68 -0.35
CA GLU A 71 -7.92 -16.32 -1.22
C GLU A 71 -7.54 -15.18 -2.18
N LEU A 72 -6.85 -14.15 -1.70
CA LEU A 72 -6.36 -13.07 -2.56
C LEU A 72 -5.35 -13.56 -3.58
N SER A 73 -4.46 -14.46 -3.20
CA SER A 73 -3.47 -15.07 -4.10
C SER A 73 -4.16 -15.89 -5.19
N MET A 74 -5.16 -16.70 -4.83
CA MET A 74 -5.97 -17.45 -5.80
C MET A 74 -6.70 -16.52 -6.78
N LYS A 75 -7.39 -15.49 -6.26
CA LYS A 75 -8.09 -14.51 -7.08
C LYS A 75 -7.14 -13.71 -7.99
N ALA A 76 -5.94 -13.40 -7.52
CA ALA A 76 -4.93 -12.69 -8.30
C ALA A 76 -4.43 -13.51 -9.49
N GLU A 77 -4.23 -14.82 -9.33
CA GLU A 77 -3.81 -15.67 -10.46
C GLU A 77 -4.93 -15.89 -11.50
N ALA A 78 -6.20 -15.72 -11.12
CA ALA A 78 -7.33 -15.90 -12.03
C ALA A 78 -7.49 -14.79 -13.07
N SER A 79 -7.01 -13.56 -12.81
CA SER A 79 -7.20 -12.43 -13.72
C SER A 79 -6.11 -11.37 -13.57
N ARG A 80 -5.60 -10.87 -14.71
CA ARG A 80 -4.60 -9.79 -14.74
C ARG A 80 -5.08 -8.53 -14.01
N THR A 81 -6.35 -8.17 -14.15
CA THR A 81 -6.92 -7.01 -13.46
C THR A 81 -6.94 -7.23 -11.96
N THR A 82 -7.42 -8.40 -11.52
CA THR A 82 -7.42 -8.76 -10.10
C THR A 82 -6.00 -8.78 -9.53
N LYS A 83 -5.04 -9.36 -10.27
CA LYS A 83 -3.61 -9.34 -9.90
C LYS A 83 -3.08 -7.93 -9.70
N GLN A 84 -3.41 -7.02 -10.61
CA GLN A 84 -3.01 -5.62 -10.50
C GLN A 84 -3.60 -4.97 -9.24
N TRP A 85 -4.89 -5.18 -8.97
CA TRP A 85 -5.57 -4.63 -7.80
C TRP A 85 -5.04 -5.22 -6.48
N VAL A 86 -4.81 -6.53 -6.43
CA VAL A 86 -4.24 -7.19 -5.25
C VAL A 86 -2.83 -6.68 -4.99
N ASN A 87 -1.96 -6.75 -6.00
CA ASN A 87 -0.54 -6.46 -5.82
C ASN A 87 -0.25 -4.98 -5.68
N ASN A 88 -0.99 -4.09 -6.36
CA ASN A 88 -0.64 -2.66 -6.42
C ASN A 88 -1.58 -1.75 -5.63
N LEU A 89 -2.68 -2.26 -5.07
CA LEU A 89 -3.58 -1.49 -4.20
C LEU A 89 -3.82 -2.17 -2.85
N ILE A 90 -4.33 -3.39 -2.83
CA ILE A 90 -4.76 -4.06 -1.59
C ILE A 90 -3.57 -4.34 -0.67
N LEU A 91 -2.56 -5.06 -1.16
CA LEU A 91 -1.36 -5.38 -0.36
C LEU A 91 -0.59 -4.11 0.06
N PRO A 92 -0.40 -3.09 -0.81
CA PRO A 92 0.16 -1.82 -0.40
C PRO A 92 -0.63 -1.11 0.71
N VAL A 93 -1.96 -1.10 0.65
CA VAL A 93 -2.78 -0.49 1.70
C VAL A 93 -2.63 -1.23 3.03
N PHE A 94 -2.49 -2.56 3.01
CA PHE A 94 -2.16 -3.33 4.22
C PHE A 94 -0.79 -2.95 4.77
N LEU A 95 0.23 -2.84 3.92
CA LEU A 95 1.57 -2.38 4.31
C LEU A 95 1.55 -0.96 4.90
N MET A 96 0.74 -0.05 4.34
CA MET A 96 0.56 1.28 4.90
C MET A 96 0.00 1.24 6.32
N MET A 97 -0.99 0.37 6.58
CA MET A 97 -1.57 0.21 7.91
C MET A 97 -0.58 -0.41 8.89
N ILE A 98 0.21 -1.39 8.46
CA ILE A 98 1.28 -2.00 9.28
C ILE A 98 2.34 -0.94 9.63
N PHE A 99 2.76 -0.14 8.66
CA PHE A 99 3.70 0.96 8.90
C PHE A 99 3.15 1.96 9.94
N VAL A 100 1.90 2.40 9.79
CA VAL A 100 1.25 3.31 10.76
C VAL A 100 1.16 2.68 12.14
N ARG A 101 0.84 1.38 12.23
CA ARG A 101 0.80 0.66 13.49
C ARG A 101 2.18 0.65 14.17
N ALA A 102 3.23 0.29 13.42
CA ALA A 102 4.60 0.25 13.93
C ALA A 102 5.04 1.61 14.50
N GLU A 103 4.75 2.71 13.79
CA GLU A 103 5.04 4.07 14.25
C GLU A 103 4.31 4.42 15.55
N ARG A 104 3.04 4.00 15.67
CA ARG A 104 2.20 4.29 16.85
C ARG A 104 2.57 3.47 18.07
N GLU A 105 2.96 2.21 17.86
CA GLU A 105 3.37 1.28 18.92
C GLU A 105 4.86 1.42 19.26
N SER A 106 5.62 2.24 18.52
CA SER A 106 7.08 2.31 18.59
C SER A 106 7.74 0.93 18.41
N ASP A 107 7.12 0.06 17.60
CA ASP A 107 7.64 -1.27 17.28
C ASP A 107 8.66 -1.16 16.15
N TRP A 108 9.93 -1.16 16.54
CA TRP A 108 11.05 -0.97 15.61
C TRP A 108 11.23 -2.14 14.65
N ALA A 109 10.99 -3.38 15.09
CA ALA A 109 11.11 -4.56 14.25
C ALA A 109 10.03 -4.53 13.14
N LEU A 110 8.79 -4.21 13.52
CA LEU A 110 7.68 -4.08 12.59
C LEU A 110 7.88 -2.89 11.63
N HIS A 111 8.46 -1.79 12.11
CA HIS A 111 8.81 -0.64 11.28
C HIS A 111 9.80 -1.03 10.18
N LEU A 112 10.92 -1.68 10.53
CA LEU A 112 11.92 -2.08 9.54
C LEU A 112 11.39 -3.12 8.56
N TRP A 113 10.57 -4.06 9.04
CA TRP A 113 9.87 -4.99 8.17
C TRP A 113 8.98 -4.26 7.17
N ALA A 114 8.13 -3.33 7.63
CA ALA A 114 7.26 -2.57 6.73
C ALA A 114 8.06 -1.74 5.71
N VAL A 115 9.14 -1.07 6.13
CA VAL A 115 10.01 -0.31 5.23
C VAL A 115 10.63 -1.22 4.16
N LYS A 116 11.11 -2.41 4.53
CA LYS A 116 11.65 -3.40 3.60
C LYS A 116 10.62 -3.78 2.53
N GLU A 117 9.40 -4.10 2.95
CA GLU A 117 8.32 -4.53 2.07
C GLU A 117 7.77 -3.37 1.20
N MET A 118 7.91 -2.12 1.65
CA MET A 118 7.49 -0.93 0.89
C MET A 118 8.48 -0.55 -0.23
N ILE A 119 9.77 -0.90 -0.11
CA ILE A 119 10.83 -0.51 -1.07
C ILE A 119 10.57 -0.99 -2.51
N PRO A 120 10.16 -2.25 -2.78
CA PRO A 120 9.86 -2.73 -4.13
C PRO A 120 8.85 -1.86 -4.88
N TYR A 121 7.84 -1.34 -4.18
CA TYR A 121 6.83 -0.46 -4.78
C TYR A 121 7.42 0.89 -5.21
N PHE A 122 8.38 1.43 -4.46
CA PHE A 122 9.08 2.65 -4.87
C PHE A 122 9.95 2.45 -6.11
N PHE A 123 10.57 1.27 -6.25
CA PHE A 123 11.28 0.93 -7.48
C PHE A 123 10.32 0.80 -8.66
N ALA A 124 9.23 0.07 -8.49
CA ALA A 124 8.24 -0.17 -9.54
C ALA A 124 7.52 1.11 -9.99
N SER A 125 7.32 2.08 -9.08
CA SER A 125 6.63 3.34 -9.36
C SER A 125 7.54 4.48 -9.84
N GLY A 126 8.86 4.28 -9.87
CA GLY A 126 9.83 5.32 -10.24
C GLY A 126 10.10 6.37 -9.15
N HIS A 127 9.75 6.11 -7.89
CA HIS A 127 10.05 6.97 -6.74
C HIS A 127 11.51 6.78 -6.27
N ILE A 128 12.46 7.05 -7.17
CA ILE A 128 13.87 6.65 -7.06
C ILE A 128 14.55 7.11 -5.76
N ASN A 129 14.23 8.32 -5.27
CA ASN A 129 14.83 8.81 -4.02
C ASN A 129 14.41 7.95 -2.82
N TYR A 130 13.13 7.61 -2.72
CA TYR A 130 12.62 6.76 -1.62
C TYR A 130 13.07 5.31 -1.79
N ALA A 131 13.20 4.82 -3.03
CA ALA A 131 13.76 3.50 -3.30
C ALA A 131 15.23 3.41 -2.86
N ARG A 132 16.08 4.34 -3.30
CA ARG A 132 17.53 4.35 -3.02
C ARG A 132 17.83 4.62 -1.55
N TYR A 133 17.33 5.73 -1.02
CA TYR A 133 17.60 6.11 0.36
C TYR A 133 16.84 5.23 1.36
N GLY A 134 15.65 4.74 1.01
CA GLY A 134 14.94 3.76 1.82
C GLY A 134 15.69 2.44 1.92
N LEU A 135 16.29 1.95 0.83
CA LEU A 135 17.15 0.77 0.85
C LEU A 135 18.41 0.98 1.70
N VAL A 136 19.09 2.12 1.55
CA VAL A 136 20.26 2.45 2.37
C VAL A 136 19.87 2.50 3.85
N TYR A 137 18.79 3.22 4.18
CA TYR A 137 18.25 3.30 5.52
C TYR A 137 17.95 1.92 6.10
N PHE A 138 17.20 1.08 5.37
CA PHE A 138 16.86 -0.27 5.80
C PHE A 138 18.13 -1.09 6.11
N ARG A 139 19.11 -1.10 5.20
CA ARG A 139 20.37 -1.84 5.39
C ARG A 139 21.20 -1.32 6.55
N SER A 140 21.23 -0.02 6.77
CA SER A 140 21.93 0.58 7.91
C SER A 140 21.29 0.17 9.23
N MET A 141 19.96 0.21 9.31
CA MET A 141 19.22 -0.13 10.53
C MET A 141 19.19 -1.64 10.80
N GLU A 142 19.11 -2.47 9.76
CA GLU A 142 19.23 -3.93 9.87
C GLU A 142 20.56 -4.33 10.52
N LYS A 143 21.66 -3.68 10.13
CA LYS A 143 22.99 -3.90 10.74
C LYS A 143 23.12 -3.43 12.19
N MET A 144 22.25 -2.53 12.65
CA MET A 144 22.26 -2.06 14.03
C MET A 144 21.40 -2.94 14.95
N ASN A 145 20.51 -3.75 14.39
CA ASN A 145 19.61 -4.66 15.10
C ASN A 145 20.08 -6.13 15.15
N GLY A 146 21.14 -6.48 14.40
CA GLY A 146 21.74 -7.82 14.38
C GLY A 146 23.08 -7.83 15.10
#